data_AF-A0A6M0CAL9-F1
#
_entry.id   AF-A0A6M0CAL9-F1
#
_cell.length_a   1.000
_cell.length_b   1.000
_cell.length_c   1.000
_cell.angle_alpha   90.00
_cell.angle_beta   90.00
_cell.angle_gamma   90.00
#
_symmetry.space_group_name_H-M   'P 1'
#
loop_
_entity.id
_entity.type
_entity.pdbx_description
1 polymer ?
#
loop_
_entity_poly.entity_id
_entity_poly.type
_entity_poly.pdbx_seq_one_letter_code
_entity_poly.pdbx_strand_id
1 'polypeptide(L)'
;MILADKFVYIHSPKTGGTFVTKMLEDLHKNKGLKGRQIQKIGQFLGITRGGLIDTNITKNTKHGNCRQIPRAFRKKQIFSTIKNPYDLYVSEYEFKWWKKYPETTLYDVAEVKKAYPNFPDISFANYVRMMDSFFFRKKTLMELGNIENYP
;
A
#
# COMPACT_ATOMS: atom_id res chain seq x y z
N MET A 1 5.63 -1.28 4.61
CA MET A 1 6.65 -2.21 4.08
C MET A 1 7.50 -2.63 5.25
N ILE A 2 7.92 -3.89 5.28
CA ILE A 2 8.78 -4.41 6.35
C ILE A 2 10.12 -4.79 5.73
N LEU A 3 11.20 -4.35 6.35
CA LEU A 3 12.56 -4.70 5.96
C LEU A 3 13.13 -5.68 6.99
N ALA A 4 13.75 -6.76 6.50
CA ALA A 4 14.41 -7.78 7.30
C ALA A 4 15.82 -8.06 6.75
N ASP A 5 16.62 -8.82 7.49
CA ASP A 5 17.97 -9.20 7.05
C ASP A 5 17.96 -9.99 5.73
N LYS A 6 16.96 -10.87 5.54
CA LYS A 6 16.88 -11.79 4.39
C LYS A 6 15.87 -11.39 3.33
N PHE A 7 14.90 -10.54 3.67
CA PHE A 7 13.79 -10.23 2.77
C PHE A 7 13.24 -8.82 2.95
N VAL A 8 12.41 -8.42 1.99
CA VAL A 8 11.55 -7.23 2.04
C VAL A 8 10.11 -7.66 1.80
N TYR A 9 9.22 -7.26 2.69
CA TYR A 9 7.79 -7.45 2.53
C TYR A 9 7.12 -6.15 2.10
N ILE A 10 6.48 -6.18 0.93
CA ILE A 10 5.66 -5.09 0.39
C ILE A 10 4.20 -5.31 0.80
N HIS A 11 3.60 -4.31 1.44
CA HIS A 11 2.22 -4.39 1.93
C HIS A 11 1.30 -3.69 0.93
N SER A 12 0.70 -4.46 0.03
CA SER A 12 -0.40 -3.99 -0.83
C SER A 12 -1.67 -3.73 0.00
N PRO A 13 -2.38 -2.61 -0.21
CA PRO A 13 -3.63 -2.35 0.49
C PRO A 13 -4.62 -3.52 0.35
N LYS A 14 -5.28 -3.89 1.45
CA LYS A 14 -6.42 -4.83 1.49
C LYS A 14 -6.15 -6.27 0.98
N THR A 15 -4.88 -6.67 0.92
CA THR A 15 -4.48 -8.05 0.55
C THR A 15 -4.17 -8.94 1.75
N GLY A 16 -4.57 -8.54 2.96
CA GLY A 16 -4.21 -9.24 4.19
C GLY A 16 -2.86 -8.80 4.79
N GLY A 17 -2.28 -7.69 4.31
CA GLY A 17 -0.95 -7.29 4.75
C GLY A 17 -0.82 -6.96 6.24
N THR A 18 -1.90 -6.54 6.92
CA THR A 18 -1.91 -6.37 8.38
C THR A 18 -1.68 -7.69 9.12
N PHE A 19 -2.26 -8.79 8.63
CA PHE A 19 -2.06 -10.12 9.20
C PHE A 19 -0.58 -10.53 9.09
N VAL A 20 0.00 -10.41 7.89
CA VAL A 20 1.42 -10.73 7.67
C VAL A 20 2.33 -9.84 8.52
N THR A 21 2.03 -8.54 8.63
CA THR A 21 2.78 -7.63 9.50
C THR A 21 2.78 -8.12 10.95
N LYS A 22 1.61 -8.44 11.51
CA LYS A 22 1.51 -8.93 12.90
C LYS A 22 2.22 -10.28 13.08
N MET A 23 2.06 -11.21 12.14
CA MET A 23 2.74 -12.50 12.17
C MET A 23 4.27 -12.33 12.17
N LEU A 24 4.81 -11.45 11.33
CA LEU A 24 6.25 -11.16 11.28
C LEU A 24 6.72 -10.48 12.57
N GLU A 25 5.96 -9.51 13.09
CA GLU A 25 6.24 -8.90 14.39
C GLU A 25 6.32 -9.95 15.48
N ASP A 26 5.35 -10.87 15.55
CA ASP A 26 5.30 -11.95 16.53
C ASP A 26 6.50 -12.92 16.43
N LEU A 27 6.85 -13.35 15.22
CA LEU A 27 8.01 -14.22 14.97
C LEU A 27 9.34 -13.54 15.32
N HIS A 28 9.39 -12.21 15.29
CA HIS A 28 10.59 -11.42 15.60
C HIS A 28 10.52 -10.72 16.98
N LYS A 29 9.47 -10.93 17.79
CA LYS A 29 9.28 -10.28 19.11
C LYS A 29 10.47 -10.48 20.05
N ASN A 30 11.12 -11.64 20.00
CA ASN A 30 12.31 -11.94 20.81
C ASN A 30 13.61 -11.28 20.30
N LYS A 31 13.54 -10.40 19.29
CA LYS A 31 14.70 -9.70 18.72
C LYS A 31 14.63 -8.17 18.82
N GLY A 32 13.65 -7.67 19.57
CA GLY A 32 13.50 -6.27 19.97
C GLY A 32 13.15 -5.32 18.82
N LEU A 33 11.95 -4.73 18.85
CA LEU A 33 11.63 -3.55 18.03
C LEU A 33 12.41 -2.36 18.58
N LYS A 34 13.55 -2.06 17.96
CA LYS A 34 14.44 -0.98 18.38
C LYS A 34 13.77 0.38 18.15
N GLY A 35 14.09 1.37 18.99
CA GLY A 35 13.56 2.74 18.86
C GLY A 35 13.76 3.32 17.45
N ARG A 36 12.93 4.29 17.06
CA ARG A 36 12.85 4.86 15.70
C ARG A 36 14.19 5.25 15.09
N GLN A 37 15.12 5.78 15.90
CA GLN A 37 16.46 6.14 15.45
C GLN A 37 17.29 4.93 15.01
N ILE A 38 17.24 3.84 15.76
CA ILE A 38 18.00 2.61 15.45
C ILE A 38 17.47 1.96 14.18
N GLN A 39 16.16 2.01 13.95
CA GLN A 39 15.55 1.54 12.71
C GLN A 39 16.01 2.36 11.49
N LYS A 40 16.16 3.69 11.61
CA LYS A 40 16.70 4.52 10.53
C LYS A 40 18.15 4.16 10.19
N ILE A 41 18.99 3.93 11.20
CA ILE A 41 20.38 3.50 11.00
C ILE A 41 20.42 2.13 10.31
N GLY A 42 19.64 1.16 10.80
CA GLY A 42 19.55 -0.16 10.16
C GLY A 42 19.06 -0.08 8.72
N GLN A 43 18.11 0.82 8.44
CA GLN A 43 17.59 1.06 7.09
C GLN A 43 18.67 1.60 6.14
N PHE A 44 19.51 2.52 6.63
CA PHE A 44 20.64 3.07 5.88
C PHE A 44 21.71 2.01 5.62
N LEU A 45 22.06 1.23 6.66
CA LEU A 45 23.13 0.23 6.60
C LEU A 45 22.73 -1.09 5.92
N GLY A 46 21.44 -1.36 5.70
CA GLY A 46 21.01 -2.64 5.12
C GLY A 46 20.83 -3.78 6.12
N ILE A 47 20.90 -3.50 7.42
CA ILE A 47 21.02 -4.51 8.48
C ILE A 47 19.94 -4.29 9.52
N THR A 48 19.22 -5.35 9.87
CA THR A 48 18.22 -5.33 10.96
C THR A 48 18.71 -6.02 12.23
N ARG A 49 19.87 -6.72 12.16
CA ARG A 49 20.48 -7.47 13.27
C ARG A 49 19.50 -8.46 13.89
N GLY A 50 18.83 -9.23 13.02
CA GLY A 50 17.79 -10.19 13.36
C GLY A 50 16.39 -9.60 13.60
N GLY A 51 16.27 -8.27 13.72
CA GLY A 51 14.99 -7.60 13.92
C GLY A 51 14.23 -7.29 12.63
N LEU A 52 13.23 -6.41 12.75
CA LEU A 52 12.45 -5.87 11.64
C LEU A 52 12.50 -4.35 11.66
N ILE A 53 12.41 -3.73 10.48
CA ILE A 53 12.16 -2.29 10.33
C ILE A 53 10.80 -2.13 9.66
N ASP A 54 9.86 -1.53 10.36
CA ASP A 54 8.58 -1.13 9.76
C ASP A 54 8.71 0.29 9.19
N THR A 55 8.54 0.42 7.87
CA THR A 55 8.59 1.72 7.21
C THR A 55 7.46 2.64 7.60
N ASN A 56 6.39 2.11 8.20
CA ASN A 56 5.35 2.94 8.77
C ASN A 56 5.86 3.73 9.99
N ILE A 57 6.70 3.13 10.84
CA ILE A 57 7.30 3.82 11.99
C ILE A 57 8.31 4.88 11.52
N THR A 58 9.08 4.58 10.49
CA THR A 58 10.15 5.47 10.03
C THR A 58 9.65 6.59 9.13
N LYS A 59 8.72 6.29 8.21
CA LYS A 59 8.27 7.15 7.11
C LYS A 59 6.74 7.40 7.07
N ASN A 60 5.99 6.93 8.06
CA ASN A 60 4.52 7.02 8.10
C ASN A 60 3.82 6.48 6.84
N THR A 61 4.41 5.47 6.20
CA THR A 61 3.83 4.79 5.05
C THR A 61 3.87 3.27 5.19
N LYS A 62 2.68 2.66 5.20
CA LYS A 62 2.48 1.21 5.18
C LYS A 62 2.64 0.64 3.77
N HIS A 63 2.27 1.40 2.74
CA HIS A 63 2.08 0.91 1.37
C HIS A 63 3.21 1.30 0.41
N GLY A 64 4.46 1.09 0.84
CA GLY A 64 5.61 1.35 -0.02
C GLY A 64 5.65 0.42 -1.24
N ASN A 65 6.13 0.91 -2.39
CA ASN A 65 6.35 0.10 -3.60
C ASN A 65 7.83 -0.32 -3.76
N CYS A 66 8.13 -1.13 -4.79
CA CYS A 66 9.49 -1.64 -5.03
C CYS A 66 10.54 -0.54 -5.27
N ARG A 67 10.16 0.61 -5.85
CA ARG A 67 11.07 1.75 -6.08
C ARG A 67 11.46 2.44 -4.77
N GLN A 68 10.58 2.39 -3.77
CA GLN A 68 10.79 2.97 -2.45
C GLN A 68 11.62 2.08 -1.51
N ILE A 69 12.02 0.87 -1.95
CA ILE A 69 12.92 -0.01 -1.20
C ILE A 69 14.30 0.70 -1.09
N PRO A 70 14.83 0.87 0.15
CA PRO A 70 16.16 1.44 0.35
C PRO A 70 17.23 0.66 -0.40
N ARG A 71 18.22 1.36 -0.98
CA ARG A 71 19.26 0.77 -1.83
C ARG A 71 19.91 -0.47 -1.20
N ALA A 72 20.19 -0.42 0.10
CA ALA A 72 20.82 -1.50 0.86
C ALA A 72 19.96 -2.77 0.99
N PHE A 73 18.64 -2.70 0.73
CA PHE A 73 17.71 -3.84 0.82
C PHE A 73 17.24 -4.35 -0.55
N ARG A 74 17.55 -3.66 -1.66
CA ARG A 74 16.99 -3.99 -3.00
C ARG A 74 17.38 -5.36 -3.54
N LYS A 75 18.53 -5.91 -3.12
CA LYS A 75 19.01 -7.23 -3.55
C LYS A 75 18.44 -8.39 -2.73
N LYS A 76 17.65 -8.11 -1.70
CA LYS A 76 17.04 -9.14 -0.85
C LYS A 76 15.80 -9.70 -1.53
N GLN A 77 15.36 -10.88 -1.12
CA GLN A 77 14.13 -11.47 -1.63
C GLN A 77 12.94 -10.56 -1.33
N ILE A 78 12.17 -10.21 -2.36
CA ILE A 78 11.00 -9.36 -2.23
C ILE A 78 9.77 -10.24 -2.34
N PHE A 79 8.84 -10.12 -1.39
CA PHE A 79 7.53 -10.75 -1.50
C PHE A 79 6.42 -9.78 -1.12
N SER A 80 5.22 -10.10 -1.57
CA SER A 80 3.99 -9.36 -1.31
C SER A 80 2.84 -10.36 -1.17
N THR A 81 1.74 -9.90 -0.60
CA THR A 81 0.46 -10.62 -0.65
C THR A 81 -0.38 -10.08 -1.78
N ILE A 82 -0.98 -10.99 -2.54
CA ILE A 82 -2.00 -10.67 -3.54
C ILE A 82 -3.32 -11.29 -3.10
N LYS A 83 -4.42 -10.72 -3.60
CA LYS A 83 -5.78 -11.20 -3.34
C LYS A 83 -6.48 -11.37 -4.68
N ASN A 84 -7.48 -12.25 -4.74
CA ASN A 84 -8.43 -12.25 -5.85
C ASN A 84 -8.94 -10.81 -6.07
N PRO A 85 -8.89 -10.29 -7.32
CA PRO A 85 -9.30 -8.92 -7.61
C PRO A 85 -10.76 -8.62 -7.24
N TYR A 86 -11.67 -9.58 -7.33
CA TYR A 86 -13.06 -9.39 -6.91
C TYR A 86 -13.17 -9.24 -5.39
N ASP A 87 -12.48 -10.08 -4.62
CA ASP A 87 -12.46 -9.97 -3.16
C ASP A 87 -11.73 -8.71 -2.69
N LEU A 88 -10.87 -8.13 -3.53
CA LEU A 88 -10.23 -6.84 -3.26
C LEU A 88 -11.27 -5.73 -3.33
N TYR A 89 -12.07 -5.66 -4.40
CA TYR A 89 -13.17 -4.68 -4.51
C TYR A 89 -14.15 -4.78 -3.35
N VAL A 90 -14.57 -6.00 -2.98
CA VAL A 90 -15.46 -6.20 -1.83
C VAL A 90 -14.79 -5.67 -0.55
N SER A 91 -13.52 -6.00 -0.33
CA SER A 91 -12.81 -5.53 0.86
C SER A 91 -12.63 -4.00 0.90
N GLU A 92 -12.42 -3.35 -0.25
CA GLU A 92 -12.30 -1.89 -0.33
C GLU A 92 -13.65 -1.20 -0.13
N TYR A 93 -14.73 -1.77 -0.70
CA TYR A 93 -16.10 -1.30 -0.51
C TYR A 93 -16.47 -1.29 0.97
N GLU A 94 -16.32 -2.45 1.64
CA GLU A 94 -16.68 -2.63 3.06
C GLU A 94 -15.79 -1.82 4.01
N PHE A 95 -14.52 -1.62 3.66
CA PHE A 95 -13.61 -0.81 4.47
C PHE A 95 -13.93 0.69 4.41
N LYS A 96 -14.67 1.16 3.40
CA LYS A 96 -15.27 2.51 3.31
C LYS A 96 -14.26 3.67 3.35
N TRP A 97 -12.98 3.43 3.02
CA TRP A 97 -11.98 4.52 2.95
C TRP A 97 -12.33 5.55 1.88
N TRP A 98 -12.82 5.07 0.73
CA TRP A 98 -13.32 5.89 -0.38
C TRP A 98 -14.49 6.81 0.02
N LYS A 99 -15.27 6.40 1.02
CA LYS A 99 -16.37 7.20 1.58
C LYS A 99 -15.86 8.21 2.60
N LYS A 100 -14.88 7.82 3.43
CA LYS A 100 -14.34 8.69 4.50
C LYS A 100 -13.36 9.75 4.00
N TYR A 101 -12.58 9.42 2.98
CA TYR A 101 -11.50 10.25 2.42
C TYR A 101 -11.51 10.17 0.87
N PRO A 102 -12.60 10.58 0.21
CA PRO A 102 -12.79 10.43 -1.23
C PRO A 102 -11.66 11.06 -2.06
N GLU A 103 -11.13 12.20 -1.64
CA GLU A 103 -10.02 12.91 -2.26
C GLU A 103 -8.71 12.13 -2.29
N THR A 104 -8.57 11.09 -1.48
CA THR A 104 -7.39 10.20 -1.48
C THR A 104 -7.54 8.99 -2.40
N THR A 105 -8.76 8.74 -2.91
CA THR A 105 -9.12 7.55 -3.68
C THR A 105 -9.59 7.87 -5.09
N LEU A 106 -10.29 9.00 -5.25
CA LEU A 106 -10.96 9.42 -6.48
C LEU A 106 -10.30 10.68 -7.03
N TYR A 107 -10.00 10.71 -8.33
CA TYR A 107 -9.28 11.85 -8.91
C TYR A 107 -10.12 13.11 -9.05
N ASP A 108 -11.44 12.97 -9.24
CA ASP A 108 -12.38 14.09 -9.34
C ASP A 108 -13.67 13.76 -8.57
N VAL A 109 -13.71 14.22 -7.32
CA VAL A 109 -14.86 13.99 -6.44
C VAL A 109 -16.09 14.77 -6.91
N ALA A 110 -15.91 15.92 -7.58
CA ALA A 110 -17.03 16.72 -8.07
C ALA A 110 -17.73 16.02 -9.24
N GLU A 111 -16.94 15.48 -10.18
CA GLU A 111 -17.45 14.69 -11.29
C GLU A 111 -18.13 13.40 -10.80
N VAL A 112 -17.55 12.73 -9.79
CA VAL A 112 -18.19 11.56 -9.15
C VAL A 112 -19.56 11.90 -8.57
N LYS A 113 -19.70 13.01 -7.83
CA LYS A 113 -20.98 13.42 -7.25
C LYS A 113 -22.04 13.74 -8.31
N LYS A 114 -21.60 14.24 -9.48
CA LYS A 114 -22.49 14.48 -10.63
C LYS A 114 -22.94 13.16 -11.27
N ALA A 115 -22.01 12.22 -11.46
CA ALA A 115 -22.28 10.91 -12.07
C ALA A 115 -23.04 9.94 -11.14
N TYR A 116 -22.85 10.08 -9.83
CA TYR A 116 -23.46 9.24 -8.79
C TYR A 116 -24.14 10.12 -7.73
N PRO A 117 -25.38 10.60 -7.97
CA PRO A 117 -26.06 11.53 -7.06
C PRO A 117 -26.25 11.03 -5.63
N ASN A 118 -26.32 9.71 -5.44
CA ASN A 118 -26.43 9.09 -4.11
C ASN A 118 -25.09 8.95 -3.39
N PHE A 119 -23.98 9.43 -3.95
CA PHE A 119 -22.67 9.37 -3.31
C PHE A 119 -22.68 10.11 -1.96
N PRO A 120 -22.13 9.51 -0.88
CA PRO A 120 -21.34 8.27 -0.85
C PRO A 120 -22.13 6.99 -0.58
N ASP A 121 -23.46 7.05 -0.48
CA ASP A 121 -24.34 5.91 -0.20
C ASP A 121 -24.76 5.19 -1.50
N ILE A 122 -23.76 4.62 -2.16
CA ILE A 122 -23.93 3.86 -3.41
C ILE A 122 -23.86 2.35 -3.16
N SER A 123 -24.57 1.58 -4.01
CA SER A 123 -24.49 0.11 -4.02
C SER A 123 -23.09 -0.37 -4.42
N PHE A 124 -22.76 -1.62 -4.07
CA PHE A 124 -21.49 -2.23 -4.49
C PHE A 124 -21.30 -2.22 -6.01
N ALA A 125 -22.36 -2.48 -6.79
CA ALA A 125 -22.29 -2.44 -8.25
C ALA A 125 -21.92 -1.05 -8.78
N ASN A 126 -22.52 0.02 -8.23
CA ASN A 126 -22.17 1.40 -8.58
C ASN A 126 -20.78 1.77 -8.09
N TYR A 127 -20.35 1.25 -6.94
CA TYR A 127 -18.99 1.41 -6.46
C TYR A 127 -17.96 0.82 -7.43
N VAL A 128 -18.17 -0.40 -7.94
CA VAL A 128 -17.25 -1.02 -8.91
C VAL A 128 -17.16 -0.19 -10.20
N ARG A 129 -18.31 0.27 -10.74
CA ARG A 129 -18.34 1.15 -11.92
C ARG A 129 -17.63 2.48 -11.65
N MET A 130 -17.88 3.08 -10.48
CA MET A 130 -17.22 4.32 -10.08
C MET A 130 -15.70 4.13 -9.98
N MET A 131 -15.21 3.03 -9.39
CA MET A 131 -13.78 2.76 -9.30
C MET A 131 -13.14 2.49 -10.66
N ASP A 132 -13.85 1.86 -11.60
CA ASP A 132 -13.32 1.73 -12.96
C ASP A 132 -13.22 3.08 -13.69
N SER A 133 -14.12 4.03 -13.42
CA SER A 133 -14.10 5.34 -14.08
C SER A 133 -13.19 6.37 -13.38
N PHE A 134 -13.18 6.40 -12.05
CA PHE A 134 -12.69 7.54 -11.26
C PHE A 134 -11.49 7.26 -10.36
N PHE A 135 -10.97 6.04 -10.33
CA PHE A 135 -9.86 5.68 -9.46
C PHE A 135 -8.52 6.28 -9.93
N PHE A 136 -7.77 6.90 -9.02
CA PHE A 136 -6.50 7.59 -9.33
C PHE A 136 -5.51 6.76 -10.16
N ARG A 137 -5.43 5.44 -9.95
CA ARG A 137 -4.47 4.60 -10.68
C ARG A 137 -4.75 4.53 -12.19
N LYS A 138 -6.00 4.73 -12.62
CA LYS A 138 -6.35 4.70 -14.05
C LYS A 138 -5.96 5.99 -14.75
N LYS A 139 -6.06 7.15 -14.08
CA LYS A 139 -5.51 8.42 -14.60
C LYS A 139 -3.99 8.33 -14.80
N THR A 140 -3.26 7.78 -13.83
CA THR A 140 -1.81 7.57 -13.97
C THR A 140 -1.48 6.61 -15.12
N LEU A 141 -2.26 5.55 -15.35
CA LEU A 141 -2.05 4.64 -16.48
C LEU A 141 -2.42 5.26 -17.83
N MET A 142 -3.46 6.11 -17.91
CA MET A 142 -3.81 6.86 -19.12
C MET A 142 -2.77 7.95 -19.43
N GLU A 143 -2.23 8.61 -18.41
CA GLU A 143 -1.13 9.56 -18.54
C GLU A 143 0.20 8.86 -18.92
N LEU A 144 0.45 7.65 -18.39
CA LEU A 144 1.62 6.83 -18.73
C LEU A 144 1.50 6.13 -20.09
N GLY A 145 0.28 5.86 -20.57
CA GLY A 145 0.01 5.27 -21.88
C GLY A 145 0.16 6.25 -23.05
N ASN A 146 0.22 7.55 -22.76
CA ASN A 146 0.51 8.62 -23.73
C ASN A 146 2.00 9.02 -23.77
N ILE A 147 2.89 8.16 -23.27
CA ILE A 147 4.31 8.42 -23.22
C ILE A 147 5.03 7.61 -24.31
N GLU A 148 5.10 8.17 -25.51
CA GLU A 148 6.12 7.78 -26.51
C GLU A 148 7.53 8.22 -26.11
N ASN A 149 7.72 8.97 -25.01
CA ASN A 149 9.05 9.40 -24.58
C ASN A 149 9.14 9.54 -23.06
N TYR A 150 9.71 8.55 -22.37
CA TYR A 150 10.42 8.81 -21.11
C TYR A 150 11.77 8.08 -21.13
N PRO A 151 12.87 8.77 -20.79
CA PRO A 151 14.23 8.22 -20.81
C PRO A 151 14.49 7.13 -19.78
#